data_AF-A0A9X4CC41-F1
#
_entry.id   AF-A0A9X4CC41-F1
#
_cell.length_a   1.000
_cell.length_b   1.000
_cell.length_c   1.000
_cell.angle_alpha   90.00
_cell.angle_beta   90.00
_cell.angle_gamma   90.00
#
_symmetry.space_group_name_H-M   'P 1'
#
loop_
_entity.id
_entity.type
_entity.pdbx_description
1 polymer ?
#
loop_
_entity_poly.entity_id
_entity_poly.type
_entity_poly.pdbx_seq_one_letter_code
_entity_poly.pdbx_strand_id
1 'polypeptide(L)' 'MGRRQNDIKRTESLKQRLTDDARRSRDEAHLLPPGQHRERLLRRVRQDETAIEIEAWLNSPGLRAPT' A
#
# COMPACT_ATOMS: atom_id res chain seq x y z
N MET A 1 26.04 -9.34 -12.23
CA MET A 1 25.66 -9.01 -10.84
C MET A 1 24.15 -9.14 -10.72
N GLY A 2 23.71 -10.13 -9.95
CA GLY A 2 22.39 -10.77 -10.10
C GLY A 2 21.20 -9.88 -9.75
N ARG A 3 20.25 -9.78 -10.68
CA ARG A 3 18.88 -9.41 -10.33
C ARG A 3 18.32 -10.49 -9.43
N ARG A 4 18.36 -10.27 -8.11
CA ARG A 4 17.42 -10.93 -7.20
C ARG A 4 16.07 -10.25 -7.39
N GLN A 5 15.48 -10.40 -8.58
CA GLN A 5 14.04 -10.28 -8.72
C GLN A 5 13.52 -11.51 -8.01
N ASN A 6 13.13 -11.30 -6.75
CA ASN A 6 12.44 -12.30 -5.98
C ASN A 6 11.16 -12.61 -6.77
N ASP A 7 11.21 -13.69 -7.55
CA ASP A 7 10.09 -14.35 -8.21
C ASP A 7 9.16 -14.88 -7.13
N ILE A 8 8.51 -13.95 -6.43
CA ILE A 8 7.39 -14.26 -5.59
C ILE A 8 6.24 -14.44 -6.56
N LYS A 9 6.06 -15.67 -7.03
CA LYS A 9 4.75 -16.19 -7.42
C LYS A 9 3.74 -15.90 -6.27
N ARG A 10 3.21 -14.67 -6.12
CA ARG A 10 2.15 -14.32 -5.16
C ARG A 10 1.24 -13.22 -5.70
N THR A 11 0.35 -13.67 -6.57
CA THR A 11 -1.10 -13.39 -6.60
C THR A 11 -1.64 -11.96 -6.77
N GLU A 12 -1.05 -10.88 -6.27
CA GLU A 12 -1.57 -9.51 -6.50
C GLU A 12 -0.45 -8.44 -6.43
N SER A 13 -0.56 -7.38 -7.26
CA SER A 13 0.39 -6.25 -7.26
C SER A 13 0.49 -5.62 -5.87
N LEU A 14 1.66 -5.03 -5.53
CA LEU A 14 1.85 -4.32 -4.25
C LEU A 14 0.75 -3.27 -4.04
N LYS A 15 0.43 -2.50 -5.08
CA LYS A 15 -0.73 -1.60 -5.11
C LYS A 15 -2.03 -2.25 -4.65
N GLN A 16 -2.36 -3.41 -5.21
CA GLN A 16 -3.62 -4.11 -4.93
C GLN A 16 -3.70 -4.54 -3.47
N ARG A 17 -2.60 -5.07 -2.94
CA ARG A 17 -2.50 -5.48 -1.53
C ARG A 17 -2.67 -4.29 -0.58
N LEU A 18 -2.01 -3.16 -0.87
CA LEU A 18 -2.17 -1.94 -0.07
C LEU A 18 -3.59 -1.38 -0.17
N THR A 19 -4.21 -1.46 -1.35
CA THR A 19 -5.60 -1.00 -1.56
C THR A 19 -6.58 -1.86 -0.75
N ASP A 20 -6.39 -3.17 -0.70
CA ASP A 20 -7.20 -4.08 0.10
C ASP A 20 -7.01 -3.84 1.62
N ASP A 21 -5.77 -3.65 2.09
CA ASP A 21 -5.47 -3.37 3.50
C ASP A 21 -6.09 -2.03 3.95
N ALA A 22 -6.00 -1.00 3.11
CA ALA A 22 -6.63 0.30 3.36
C ALA A 22 -8.15 0.17 3.42
N ARG A 23 -8.76 -0.61 2.52
CA ARG A 23 -10.21 -0.85 2.53
C ARG A 23 -10.64 -1.56 3.81
N ARG A 24 -9.99 -2.67 4.17
CA ARG A 24 -10.30 -3.43 5.39
C ARG A 24 -10.15 -2.58 6.65
N SER A 25 -9.05 -1.84 6.73
CA SER A 25 -8.79 -0.94 7.87
C SER A 25 -9.84 0.17 7.96
N ARG A 26 -10.32 0.70 6.83
CA ARG A 26 -11.40 1.69 6.79
C ARG A 26 -12.73 1.07 7.25
N ASP A 27 -13.10 -0.10 6.73
CA ASP A 27 -14.29 -0.84 7.15
C ASP A 27 -14.28 -1.12 8.66
N GLU A 28 -13.17 -1.61 9.22
CA GLU A 28 -13.03 -1.85 10.66
C GLU A 28 -13.12 -0.55 11.47
N ALA A 29 -12.52 0.54 10.99
CA ALA A 29 -12.60 1.85 11.63
C ALA A 29 -14.03 2.41 11.66
N HIS A 30 -14.87 2.10 10.65
CA HIS A 30 -16.26 2.53 10.61
C HIS A 30 -17.15 1.81 11.61
N LEU A 31 -16.81 0.56 11.96
CA LEU A 31 -17.53 -0.24 12.95
C LEU A 31 -17.20 0.16 14.39
N LEU A 32 -16.08 0.85 14.61
CA LEU A 32 -15.62 1.23 15.94
C LEU A 32 -16.12 2.62 16.37
N PRO A 33 -16.44 2.78 17.67
CA PRO A 33 -16.68 4.11 18.23
C PRO A 33 -15.42 4.98 18.14
N PRO A 34 -15.56 6.31 18.21
CA PRO A 34 -14.42 7.21 18.31
C PRO A 34 -13.52 6.81 19.49
N GLY A 35 -12.22 6.69 19.23
CA GLY A 35 -11.23 6.29 20.22
C GLY A 35 -9.93 5.82 19.59
N GLN A 36 -8.95 5.50 20.44
CA GLN A 36 -7.59 5.21 20.02
C GLN A 36 -7.50 4.05 19.01
N HIS A 37 -8.35 3.02 19.15
CA HIS A 37 -8.33 1.89 18.23
C HIS A 37 -8.76 2.26 16.81
N ARG A 38 -9.83 3.05 16.68
CA ARG A 38 -10.29 3.62 15.41
C ARG A 38 -9.22 4.53 14.80
N GLU A 39 -8.57 5.36 15.61
CA GLU A 39 -7.50 6.24 15.12
C GLU A 39 -6.28 5.48 14.61
N ARG A 40 -5.92 4.35 15.24
CA ARG A 40 -4.84 3.49 14.72
C ARG A 40 -5.15 2.93 13.35
N LEU A 41 -6.40 2.48 13.13
CA LEU A 41 -6.84 1.97 11.83
C LEU A 41 -6.86 3.09 10.79
N LEU A 42 -7.37 4.27 11.11
CA LEU A 42 -7.33 5.41 10.20
C LEU A 42 -5.90 5.86 9.87
N ARG A 43 -4.97 5.73 10.81
CA ARG A 43 -3.54 5.97 10.56
C ARG A 43 -2.98 4.94 9.58
N ARG A 44 -3.35 3.67 9.74
CA ARG A 44 -2.97 2.58 8.82
C ARG A 44 -3.46 2.86 7.40
N VAL A 45 -4.73 3.23 7.24
CA VAL A 45 -5.30 3.66 5.94
C VAL A 45 -4.44 4.72 5.26
N ARG A 46 -4.05 5.78 5.99
CA ARG A 46 -3.22 6.86 5.44
C ARG A 46 -1.82 6.37 5.03
N GLN A 47 -1.24 5.44 5.80
CA GLN A 47 0.06 4.86 5.47
C GLN A 47 -0.01 4.02 4.19
N ASP A 48 -1.07 3.24 4.03
CA ASP A 48 -1.28 2.41 2.85
C ASP A 48 -1.55 3.28 1.60
N GLU A 49 -2.36 4.33 1.73
CA GLU A 49 -2.58 5.33 0.67
C GLU A 49 -1.25 6.00 0.26
N THR A 50 -0.44 6.41 1.24
CA THR A 50 0.90 7.00 0.98
C THR A 50 1.82 5.99 0.29
N ALA A 51 1.81 4.73 0.70
CA ALA A 51 2.62 3.69 0.09
C ALA A 51 2.22 3.40 -1.37
N ILE A 52 0.92 3.49 -1.68
CA ILE A 52 0.41 3.41 -3.07
C ILE A 52 0.96 4.56 -3.91
N GLU A 53 0.96 5.79 -3.38
CA GLU A 53 1.51 6.95 -4.11
C GLU A 53 3.01 6.81 -4.36
N ILE A 54 3.77 6.35 -3.36
CA ILE A 54 5.21 6.08 -3.52
C ILE A 54 5.46 5.00 -4.57
N GLU A 55 4.70 3.91 -4.56
CA GLU A 55 4.80 2.86 -5.56
C GLU A 55 4.49 3.40 -6.97
N ALA A 56 3.47 4.25 -7.09
CA ALA A 56 3.15 4.92 -8.36
C ALA A 56 4.30 5.81 -8.85
N TRP A 57 4.94 6.57 -7.96
CA TRP A 57 6.12 7.38 -8.30
C TRP A 57 7.30 6.52 -8.75
N LEU A 58 7.61 5.43 -8.03
CA LEU A 58 8.70 4.53 -8.38
C LEU A 58 8.52 3.84 -9.74
N ASN A 59 7.28 3.67 -10.20
CA ASN A 59 6.96 3.10 -11.51
C ASN A 59 6.82 4.16 -12.62
N SER A 60 6.93 5.45 -12.30
CA SER A 60 6.82 6.53 -13.29
C SER A 60 8.03 6.54 -14.25
N PRO A 61 7.80 6.62 -15.58
CA PRO A 61 8.87 6.53 -16.58
C PRO A 61 9.88 7.68 -16.49
N GLY A 62 9.50 8.85 -15.95
CA GLY A 62 10.41 9.99 -15.78
C GLY A 62 11.49 9.81 -14.71
N LEU A 63 11.36 8.78 -13.86
CA LEU A 63 12.33 8.43 -12.82
C LEU A 63 13.14 7.16 -13.16
N ARG A 64 12.79 6.47 -14.25
CA ARG A 64 13.62 5.40 -14.79
C ARG A 64 14.65 5.99 -15.73
N ALA A 65 15.92 5.66 -15.53
CA ALA A 65 16.94 5.94 -16.53
C ALA A 65 16.49 5.34 -17.88
N PRO A 66 16.58 6.10 -18.99
CA PRO A 66 16.30 5.56 -20.31
C PRO A 66 17.24 4.37 -20.55
N THR A 67 16.67 3.27 -21.07
CA THR A 67 17.38 2.02 -21.34
C THR A 67 17.85 1.98 -22.78
#